data_AF-A0A3B5LER1-F1
#
_entry.id   AF-A0A3B5LER1-F1
#
_cell.length_a   1.000
_cell.length_b   1.000
_cell.length_c   1.000
_cell.angle_alpha   90.00
_cell.angle_beta   90.00
_cell.angle_gamma   90.00
#
_symmetry.space_group_name_H-M   'P 1'
#
loop_
_entity.id
_entity.type
_entity.pdbx_description
1 polymer ?
#
loop_
_entity_poly.entity_id
_entity_poly.type
_entity_poly.pdbx_seq_one_letter_code
_entity_poly.pdbx_strand_id
1 'polypeptide(L)'
;PDEGDQGLCAEMSCGHAVTPQSLTGWCRSLLDQGQYKFKCPALKDGTHHKCDALWSYQEVRRLAVLTAAEMQHFEENMARLAATEYCDFKTCPGCSSYIEREDLTNLCVQCLVCTADKNEQVQFCWQCLMPWKGPAPRSDRCDNNGCINHDLELLR
;
A
#
# COMPACT_ATOMS: atom_id res chain seq x y z
N PRO A 1 17.88 -3.87 35.58
CA PRO A 1 18.91 -4.05 34.52
C PRO A 1 18.54 -5.29 33.72
N ASP A 2 17.77 -5.09 32.65
CA ASP A 2 17.33 -6.18 31.79
C ASP A 2 18.46 -6.43 30.78
N GLU A 3 19.14 -7.55 30.93
CA GLU A 3 20.21 -7.99 30.04
C GLU A 3 19.59 -8.32 28.68
N GLY A 4 19.49 -7.30 27.83
CA GLY A 4 19.00 -7.42 26.47
C GLY A 4 19.86 -8.40 25.69
N ASP A 5 19.20 -9.46 25.21
CA ASP A 5 19.63 -10.43 24.21
C ASP A 5 20.74 -9.86 23.30
N GLN A 6 21.98 -10.30 23.54
CA GLN A 6 23.17 -9.95 22.74
C GLN A 6 23.15 -10.71 21.41
N GLY A 7 22.04 -10.58 20.67
CA GLY A 7 21.98 -10.97 19.27
C GLY A 7 23.01 -10.17 18.47
N LEU A 8 23.57 -10.79 17.43
CA LEU A 8 24.48 -10.10 16.50
C LEU A 8 23.76 -8.89 15.88
N CYS A 9 24.26 -7.69 16.18
CA CYS A 9 23.78 -6.47 15.57
C CYS A 9 24.45 -6.26 14.21
N ALA A 10 23.68 -5.78 13.23
CA ALA A 10 24.19 -5.28 11.96
C ALA A 10 24.17 -3.75 11.97
N GLU A 11 25.19 -3.13 11.36
CA GLU A 11 25.22 -1.69 11.14
C GLU A 11 24.51 -1.35 9.83
N MET A 12 23.53 -0.45 9.89
CA MET A 12 22.85 0.11 8.72
C MET A 12 23.72 1.18 8.06
N SER A 13 23.43 1.52 6.80
CA SER A 13 24.10 2.54 5.99
C SER A 13 24.11 3.94 6.62
N CYS A 14 23.21 4.20 7.57
CA CYS A 14 23.19 5.43 8.37
C CYS A 14 24.10 5.40 9.61
N GLY A 15 24.89 4.33 9.81
CA GLY A 15 25.81 4.14 10.95
C GLY A 15 25.14 3.65 12.24
N HIS A 16 23.84 3.37 12.23
CA HIS A 16 23.10 2.89 13.41
C HIS A 16 22.97 1.38 13.40
N ALA A 17 23.18 0.75 14.56
CA ALA A 17 23.09 -0.68 14.73
C ALA A 17 21.66 -1.17 14.99
N VAL A 18 21.30 -2.31 14.43
CA VAL A 18 20.01 -2.98 14.62
C VAL A 18 20.20 -4.49 14.76
N THR A 19 19.31 -5.15 15.49
CA THR A 19 19.20 -6.61 15.42
C THR A 19 18.26 -7.00 14.26
N PRO A 20 18.43 -8.17 13.62
CA PRO A 20 17.51 -8.62 12.57
C PRO A 20 16.04 -8.60 13.00
N GLN A 21 15.75 -9.01 14.24
CA GLN A 21 14.40 -9.06 14.80
C GLN A 21 13.80 -7.66 15.01
N SER A 22 14.59 -6.71 15.56
CA SER A 22 14.13 -5.34 15.75
C SER A 22 13.89 -4.63 14.42
N LEU A 23 14.77 -4.86 13.43
CA LEU A 23 14.61 -4.32 12.08
C LEU A 23 13.33 -4.86 11.41
N THR A 24 13.12 -6.18 11.44
CA THR A 24 11.90 -6.82 10.90
C THR A 24 10.64 -6.27 11.56
N GLY A 25 10.61 -6.21 12.90
CA GLY A 25 9.46 -5.71 13.65
C GLY A 25 9.15 -4.24 13.36
N TRP A 26 10.18 -3.39 13.30
CA TRP A 26 10.04 -1.98 12.98
C TRP A 26 9.49 -1.76 11.56
N CYS A 27 10.08 -2.40 10.56
CA CYS A 27 9.64 -2.25 9.17
C CYS A 27 8.22 -2.79 8.96
N ARG A 28 7.84 -3.91 9.62
CA ARG A 28 6.46 -4.41 9.60
C ARG A 28 5.49 -3.38 10.18
N SER A 29 5.82 -2.81 11.34
CA SER A 29 4.99 -1.79 11.98
C SER A 29 4.78 -0.55 11.10
N LEU A 30 5.79 -0.16 10.31
CA LEU A 30 5.66 0.92 9.34
C LEU A 30 4.66 0.57 8.22
N LEU A 31 4.72 -0.65 7.68
CA LEU A 31 3.77 -1.11 6.66
C LEU A 31 2.33 -1.13 7.19
N ASP A 32 2.14 -1.59 8.43
CA ASP A 32 0.83 -1.60 9.11
C ASP A 32 0.26 -0.18 9.29
N GLN A 33 1.13 0.82 9.43
CA GLN A 33 0.79 2.25 9.49
C GLN A 33 0.66 2.91 8.09
N GLY A 34 0.73 2.12 7.01
CA GLY A 34 0.65 2.61 5.64
C GLY A 34 1.92 3.31 5.13
N GLN A 35 3.05 3.17 5.83
CA GLN A 35 4.33 3.73 5.42
C GLN A 35 5.20 2.66 4.73
N TYR A 36 5.50 2.86 3.44
CA TYR A 36 6.36 1.95 2.68
C TYR A 36 7.81 2.44 2.53
N LYS A 37 8.12 3.63 3.06
CA LYS A 37 9.46 4.21 3.10
C LYS A 37 10.07 3.92 4.47
N PHE A 38 10.99 2.96 4.53
CA PHE A 38 11.64 2.60 5.79
C PHE A 38 12.66 3.65 6.20
N LYS A 39 12.53 4.12 7.45
CA LYS A 39 13.40 5.16 8.03
C LYS A 39 14.00 4.70 9.33
N CYS A 40 15.22 5.14 9.59
CA CYS A 40 15.93 4.91 10.83
C CYS A 40 15.20 5.56 12.02
N PRO A 41 14.77 4.78 13.04
CA PRO A 41 14.11 5.33 14.22
C PRO A 41 15.08 5.90 15.27
N ALA A 42 16.37 5.66 15.12
CA ALA A 42 17.39 6.07 16.09
C ALA A 42 17.42 7.60 16.25
N LEU A 43 17.87 8.07 17.41
CA LEU A 43 18.14 9.49 17.64
C LEU A 43 19.53 9.82 17.13
N LYS A 44 19.73 11.04 16.60
CA LYS A 44 21.06 11.53 16.27
C LYS A 44 21.84 11.77 17.56
N ASP A 45 23.13 11.45 17.56
CA ASP A 45 24.02 11.52 18.71
C ASP A 45 23.89 12.83 19.50
N GLY A 46 23.56 12.71 20.78
CA GLY A 46 23.43 13.85 21.70
C GLY A 46 22.21 14.75 21.46
N THR A 47 21.23 14.33 20.65
CA THR A 47 20.02 15.11 20.38
C THR A 47 18.73 14.30 20.60
N HIS A 48 17.60 15.00 20.69
CA HIS A 48 16.27 14.39 20.67
C HIS A 48 15.69 14.26 19.24
N HIS A 49 16.48 14.53 18.21
CA HIS A 49 16.03 14.46 16.83
C HIS A 49 16.27 13.06 16.25
N LYS A 50 15.28 12.53 15.52
CA LYS A 50 15.42 11.26 14.82
C LYS A 50 16.43 11.38 13.67
N CYS A 51 17.12 10.26 13.41
CA CYS A 51 18.01 10.10 12.28
C CYS A 51 17.24 10.24 10.98
N ASP A 52 16.11 9.52 10.84
CA ASP A 52 15.21 9.52 9.69
C ASP A 52 15.88 9.18 8.34
N ALA A 53 17.11 8.66 8.36
CA ALA A 53 17.78 8.17 7.17
C ALA A 53 16.94 7.07 6.50
N LEU A 54 16.74 7.20 5.19
CA LEU A 54 16.00 6.22 4.41
C LEU A 54 16.84 4.96 4.22
N TRP A 55 16.24 3.81 4.52
CA TRP A 55 16.83 2.51 4.26
C TRP A 55 16.28 1.93 2.98
N SER A 56 17.15 1.44 2.11
CA SER A 56 16.70 0.74 0.90
C SER A 56 16.09 -0.61 1.28
N TYR A 57 15.08 -1.07 0.53
CA TYR A 57 14.51 -2.40 0.80
C TYR A 57 15.52 -3.52 0.59
N GLN A 58 16.49 -3.36 -0.33
CA GLN A 58 17.58 -4.32 -0.53
C GLN A 58 18.44 -4.49 0.74
N GLU A 59 18.75 -3.38 1.40
CA GLU A 59 19.47 -3.37 2.67
C GLU A 59 18.64 -4.01 3.79
N VAL A 60 17.38 -3.59 3.94
CA VAL A 60 16.45 -4.16 4.93
C VAL A 60 16.32 -5.67 4.75
N ARG A 61 16.02 -6.13 3.53
CA ARG A 61 15.85 -7.55 3.21
C ARG A 61 17.10 -8.38 3.53
N ARG A 62 18.29 -7.82 3.30
CA ARG A 62 19.56 -8.50 3.61
C ARG A 62 19.80 -8.62 5.12
N LEU A 63 19.55 -7.57 5.90
CA LEU A 63 19.92 -7.49 7.32
C LEU A 63 18.83 -7.97 8.28
N ALA A 64 17.56 -7.93 7.86
CA ALA A 64 16.40 -8.35 8.64
C ALA A 64 16.23 -9.89 8.67
N VAL A 65 16.92 -10.62 7.77
CA VAL A 65 16.86 -12.08 7.64
C VAL A 65 15.40 -12.56 7.48
N LEU A 66 14.66 -11.86 6.61
CA LEU A 66 13.24 -12.16 6.35
C LEU A 66 13.08 -13.57 5.78
N THR A 67 12.09 -14.30 6.28
CA THR A 67 11.64 -15.55 5.66
C THR A 67 10.98 -15.27 4.30
N ALA A 68 10.82 -16.30 3.47
CA ALA A 68 10.14 -16.16 2.17
C ALA A 68 8.73 -15.54 2.27
N ALA A 69 7.96 -15.97 3.27
CA ALA A 69 6.62 -15.43 3.53
C ALA A 69 6.66 -13.95 3.96
N GLU A 70 7.66 -13.56 4.75
CA GLU A 70 7.82 -12.16 5.16
C GLU A 70 8.29 -11.27 4.01
N MET A 71 9.19 -11.75 3.17
CA MET A 71 9.60 -11.03 1.95
C MET A 71 8.39 -10.79 1.03
N GLN A 72 7.57 -11.81 0.81
CA GLN A 72 6.35 -11.68 0.02
C GLN A 72 5.41 -10.64 0.64
N HIS A 73 5.14 -10.74 1.94
CA HIS A 73 4.28 -9.77 2.64
C HIS A 73 4.80 -8.34 2.55
N PHE A 74 6.12 -8.13 2.70
CA PHE A 74 6.74 -6.82 2.57
C PHE A 74 6.61 -6.29 1.15
N GLU A 75 6.97 -7.08 0.15
CA GLU A 75 6.96 -6.68 -1.26
C GLU A 75 5.53 -6.34 -1.74
N GLU A 76 4.55 -7.16 -1.39
CA GLU A 76 3.13 -6.91 -1.72
C GLU A 76 2.60 -5.62 -1.07
N ASN A 77 2.88 -5.41 0.22
CA ASN A 77 2.41 -4.21 0.91
C ASN A 77 3.13 -2.95 0.45
N MET A 78 4.44 -3.03 0.23
CA MET A 78 5.21 -1.92 -0.33
C MET A 78 4.71 -1.53 -1.71
N ALA A 79 4.50 -2.50 -2.60
CA ALA A 79 3.98 -2.25 -3.95
C ALA A 79 2.58 -1.63 -3.88
N ARG A 80 1.69 -2.18 -3.05
CA ARG A 80 0.33 -1.65 -2.85
C ARG A 80 0.34 -0.20 -2.34
N LEU A 81 1.13 0.08 -1.30
CA LEU A 81 1.21 1.42 -0.70
C LEU A 81 1.89 2.44 -1.63
N ALA A 82 2.92 2.03 -2.36
CA ALA A 82 3.54 2.87 -3.38
C ALA A 82 2.54 3.18 -4.50
N ALA A 83 1.80 2.18 -4.97
CA ALA A 83 0.76 2.39 -5.97
C ALA A 83 -0.32 3.35 -5.45
N THR A 84 -0.70 3.32 -4.16
CA THR A 84 -1.72 4.24 -3.64
C THR A 84 -1.25 5.69 -3.60
N GLU A 85 0.07 5.94 -3.58
CA GLU A 85 0.64 7.29 -3.68
C GLU A 85 0.55 7.84 -5.12
N TYR A 86 0.57 6.98 -6.15
CA TYR A 86 0.76 7.40 -7.55
C TYR A 86 -0.37 7.03 -8.52
N CYS A 87 -1.22 6.07 -8.19
CA CYS A 87 -2.24 5.51 -9.07
C CYS A 87 -3.62 5.54 -8.39
N ASP A 88 -4.64 6.01 -9.12
CA ASP A 88 -6.04 5.82 -8.73
C ASP A 88 -6.48 4.41 -9.17
N PHE A 89 -6.16 3.42 -8.33
CA PHE A 89 -6.61 2.04 -8.51
C PHE A 89 -7.60 1.64 -7.41
N LYS A 90 -8.48 0.71 -7.75
CA LYS A 90 -9.42 0.07 -6.81
C LYS A 90 -9.44 -1.42 -7.01
N THR A 91 -9.83 -2.13 -5.96
CA THR A 91 -10.07 -3.57 -6.02
C THR A 91 -11.40 -3.85 -6.73
N CYS A 92 -11.39 -4.72 -7.72
CA CYS A 92 -12.61 -5.18 -8.38
C CYS A 92 -13.52 -5.89 -7.35
N PRO A 93 -14.81 -5.53 -7.26
CA PRO A 93 -15.75 -6.14 -6.31
C PRO A 93 -16.04 -7.62 -6.59
N GLY A 94 -15.73 -8.12 -7.79
CA GLY A 94 -15.95 -9.51 -8.20
C GLY A 94 -14.76 -10.42 -7.91
N CYS A 95 -13.61 -10.15 -8.53
CA CYS A 95 -12.44 -11.04 -8.48
C CYS A 95 -11.31 -10.54 -7.57
N SER A 96 -11.46 -9.39 -6.92
CA SER A 96 -10.43 -8.76 -6.09
C SER A 96 -9.12 -8.37 -6.82
N SER A 97 -9.08 -8.39 -8.16
CA SER A 97 -7.94 -7.83 -8.90
C SER A 97 -7.88 -6.32 -8.76
N TYR A 98 -6.68 -5.74 -8.80
CA TYR A 98 -6.52 -4.28 -8.88
C TYR A 98 -6.85 -3.80 -10.30
N ILE A 99 -7.67 -2.75 -10.36
CA ILE A 99 -8.10 -2.10 -11.60
C ILE A 99 -7.69 -0.63 -11.51
N GLU A 100 -7.05 -0.12 -12.55
CA GLU A 100 -6.74 1.29 -12.74
C GLU A 100 -7.71 1.89 -13.77
N ARG A 101 -8.10 3.16 -13.58
CA ARG A 101 -8.91 3.88 -14.57
C ARG A 101 -8.03 4.48 -15.66
N GLU A 102 -8.35 4.16 -16.91
CA GLU A 102 -7.77 4.83 -18.07
C GLU A 102 -8.27 6.29 -18.20
N ASP A 103 -9.57 6.51 -17.97
CA ASP A 103 -10.21 7.83 -18.03
C ASP A 103 -10.76 8.23 -16.66
N LEU A 104 -10.11 9.20 -16.02
CA LEU A 104 -10.51 9.72 -14.71
C LEU A 104 -11.88 10.43 -14.74
N THR A 105 -12.37 10.81 -15.93
CA THR A 105 -13.68 11.43 -16.13
C THR A 105 -14.80 10.42 -16.38
N ASN A 106 -14.50 9.12 -16.46
CA ASN A 106 -15.50 8.06 -16.58
C ASN A 106 -15.56 7.21 -15.31
N LEU A 107 -16.74 7.17 -14.69
CA LEU A 107 -17.01 6.35 -13.51
C LEU A 107 -17.41 4.91 -13.87
N CYS A 108 -17.72 4.63 -15.14
CA CYS A 108 -18.00 3.28 -15.62
C CYS A 108 -16.69 2.58 -15.95
N VAL A 109 -16.31 1.61 -15.13
CA VAL A 109 -15.04 0.88 -15.27
C VAL A 109 -15.30 -0.58 -15.58
N GLN A 110 -14.48 -1.14 -16.46
CA GLN A 110 -14.55 -2.55 -16.85
C GLN A 110 -13.47 -3.36 -16.13
N CYS A 111 -13.84 -4.51 -15.56
CA CYS A 111 -12.86 -5.47 -15.09
C CYS A 111 -12.45 -6.41 -16.24
N LEU A 112 -11.22 -6.28 -16.74
CA LEU A 112 -10.72 -7.13 -17.83
C LEU A 112 -10.61 -8.61 -17.42
N VAL A 113 -10.26 -8.89 -16.15
CA VAL A 113 -10.19 -10.26 -15.61
C VAL A 113 -11.56 -10.92 -15.61
N CYS A 114 -12.56 -10.30 -14.96
CA CYS A 114 -13.90 -10.85 -14.95
C CYS A 114 -14.53 -10.90 -16.34
N THR A 115 -14.22 -9.94 -17.22
CA THR A 115 -14.72 -9.94 -18.60
C THR A 115 -14.19 -11.14 -19.38
N ALA A 116 -12.91 -11.47 -19.22
CA ALA A 116 -12.31 -12.65 -19.82
C ALA A 116 -12.90 -13.95 -19.23
N ASP A 117 -12.99 -14.06 -17.90
CA ASP A 117 -13.46 -15.28 -17.22
C ASP A 117 -14.91 -15.63 -17.54
N LYS A 118 -15.77 -14.61 -17.65
CA LYS A 118 -17.21 -14.79 -17.90
C LYS A 118 -17.60 -14.68 -19.37
N ASN A 119 -16.67 -14.23 -20.21
CA ASN A 119 -16.92 -13.93 -21.63
C ASN A 119 -18.10 -12.95 -21.81
N GLU A 120 -18.23 -11.97 -20.93
CA GLU A 120 -19.27 -10.93 -20.94
C GLU A 120 -18.68 -9.60 -20.41
N GLN A 121 -19.25 -8.46 -20.80
CA GLN A 121 -18.80 -7.18 -20.24
C GLN A 121 -19.16 -7.08 -18.75
N VAL A 122 -18.14 -7.01 -17.90
CA VAL A 122 -18.31 -6.80 -16.45
C VAL A 122 -17.90 -5.38 -16.09
N GLN A 123 -18.91 -4.53 -15.90
CA GLN A 123 -18.74 -3.10 -15.58
C GLN A 123 -19.30 -2.75 -14.20
N PHE A 124 -18.63 -1.83 -13.51
CA PHE A 124 -19.05 -1.33 -12.20
C PHE A 124 -18.77 0.16 -12.06
N CYS A 125 -19.39 0.78 -11.06
CA CYS A 125 -19.17 2.18 -10.74
C CYS A 125 -17.91 2.37 -9.89
N TRP A 126 -17.02 3.27 -10.28
CA TRP A 126 -15.80 3.60 -9.53
C TRP A 126 -16.05 4.11 -8.10
N GLN A 127 -17.16 4.82 -7.89
CA GLN A 127 -17.50 5.41 -6.60
C GLN A 127 -18.08 4.37 -5.63
N CYS A 128 -19.18 3.71 -6.01
CA CYS A 128 -19.92 2.83 -5.10
C CYS A 128 -19.59 1.34 -5.26
N LEU A 129 -18.73 0.97 -6.22
CA LEU A 129 -18.31 -0.42 -6.50
C LEU A 129 -19.45 -1.41 -6.81
N MET A 130 -20.65 -0.91 -7.10
CA MET A 130 -21.79 -1.71 -7.54
C MET A 130 -21.80 -1.86 -9.06
N PRO A 131 -22.49 -2.88 -9.62
CA PRO A 131 -22.68 -3.00 -11.06
C PRO A 131 -23.13 -1.68 -11.70
N TRP A 132 -22.59 -1.38 -12.88
CA TRP A 132 -22.86 -0.11 -13.53
C TRP A 132 -24.35 0.02 -13.87
N LYS A 133 -24.92 1.20 -13.61
CA LYS A 133 -26.32 1.50 -13.87
C LYS A 133 -26.43 2.91 -14.43
N GLY A 134 -27.09 3.04 -15.59
CA GLY A 134 -27.27 4.31 -16.29
C GLY A 134 -26.45 4.44 -17.58
N PRO A 135 -26.57 5.56 -18.30
CA PRO A 135 -25.78 5.81 -19.50
C PRO A 135 -24.29 5.97 -19.14
N ALA A 136 -23.41 5.46 -20.00
CA ALA A 136 -21.96 5.68 -19.93
C ALA A 136 -21.47 6.32 -21.24
N PRO A 137 -20.38 7.12 -21.22
CA PRO A 137 -19.57 7.49 -20.05
C PRO A 137 -20.24 8.56 -19.18
N ARG A 138 -19.90 8.60 -17.88
CA ARG A 138 -20.36 9.63 -16.93
C ARG A 138 -19.31 9.94 -15.88
N SER A 139 -19.19 11.22 -15.51
CA SER A 139 -18.24 11.72 -14.50
C SER A 139 -18.87 12.05 -13.15
N ASP A 140 -20.18 12.25 -13.09
CA ASP A 140 -20.87 12.81 -11.94
C ASP A 140 -21.31 11.74 -10.91
N ARG A 141 -22.09 10.74 -11.34
CA ARG A 141 -22.51 9.58 -10.55
C ARG A 141 -23.10 8.48 -11.44
N CYS A 142 -23.34 7.29 -10.90
CA CYS A 142 -24.19 6.29 -11.55
C CYS A 142 -25.64 6.37 -11.04
N ASP A 143 -26.54 5.57 -11.61
CA ASP A 143 -27.96 5.52 -11.25
C ASP A 143 -28.28 4.53 -10.12
N ASN A 144 -27.26 4.06 -9.39
CA ASN A 144 -27.44 3.29 -8.17
C ASN A 144 -27.90 4.19 -7.02
N ASN A 145 -28.88 3.70 -6.25
CA ASN A 145 -29.38 4.42 -5.08
C ASN A 145 -28.26 4.56 -4.04
N GLY A 146 -28.05 5.78 -3.53
CA GLY A 146 -27.00 6.05 -2.55
C GLY A 146 -25.59 6.16 -3.12
N CYS A 147 -25.41 6.22 -4.44
CA CYS A 147 -24.11 6.51 -5.03
C CYS A 147 -23.69 7.96 -4.68
N ILE A 148 -22.59 8.08 -3.96
CA ILE A 148 -22.02 9.34 -3.48
C ILE A 148 -20.56 9.47 -3.92
N ASN A 149 -20.14 10.71 -4.17
CA ASN A 149 -18.74 11.01 -4.42
C ASN A 149 -18.05 11.29 -3.07
N HIS A 150 -17.33 10.29 -2.56
CA HIS A 150 -16.65 10.38 -1.26
C HIS A 150 -15.58 11.48 -1.22
N ASP A 151 -14.90 11.76 -2.33
CA ASP A 151 -13.89 12.83 -2.38
C ASP A 151 -14.53 14.21 -2.18
N LEU A 152 -15.74 14.41 -2.73
CA LEU A 152 -16.51 15.64 -2.53
C LEU A 152 -17.13 15.74 -1.13
N GLU A 153 -17.45 14.61 -0.49
CA GLU A 153 -17.94 14.62 0.90
C GLU A 153 -16.84 15.05 1.88
N LEU A 154 -15.58 14.66 1.64
CA LEU A 154 -14.44 15.06 2.47
C LEU A 154 -14.13 16.57 2.38
N LEU A 155 -14.67 17.28 1.37
CA LEU A 155 -14.49 18.72 1.18
C LEU A 155 -15.61 19.57 1.82
N ARG A 156 -16.59 18.95 2.49
CA ARG A 156 -17.68 19.65 3.21
C ARG A 156 -17.32 19.92 4.66
#